data_AF-A0A522VT75-F1
#
_entry.id   AF-A0A522VT75-F1
#
_cell.length_a   1.000
_cell.length_b   1.000
_cell.length_c   1.000
_cell.angle_alpha   90.00
_cell.angle_beta   90.00
_cell.angle_gamma   90.00
#
_symmetry.space_group_name_H-M   'P 1'
#
loop_
_entity.id
_entity.type
_entity.pdbx_description
1 polymer ?
#
loop_
_entity_poly.entity_id
_entity_poly.type
_entity_poly.pdbx_seq_one_letter_code
_entity_poly.pdbx_strand_id
1 'polypeptide(L)'
;DLDARFMKPLDEALILGLAREHKALVIVEEGSVGGFASHVLHLLAVSGALDHGLKVRPLVLPDRFIDHESPEAQLRQAGLDAPSIAAAVRAVL
;
A
#
# COMPACT_ATOMS: atom_id res chain seq x y z
N ASP A 1 10.30 8.58 -0.49
CA ASP A 1 10.12 7.57 0.56
C ASP A 1 9.67 8.22 1.84
N LEU A 2 8.57 7.74 2.39
CA LEU A 2 7.89 8.23 3.59
C LEU A 2 7.42 7.01 4.38
N ASP A 3 7.58 7.06 5.70
CA ASP A 3 7.22 5.98 6.62
C ASP A 3 5.90 6.28 7.36
N ALA A 4 4.86 5.49 7.08
CA ALA A 4 3.58 5.54 7.78
C ALA A 4 3.66 4.76 9.10
N ARG A 5 4.34 5.34 10.09
CA ARG A 5 4.71 4.69 11.36
C ARG A 5 3.54 4.20 12.22
N PHE A 6 2.33 4.70 12.00
CA PHE A 6 1.16 4.37 12.82
C PHE A 6 -0.02 3.92 11.95
N MET A 7 -0.50 2.70 12.22
CA MET A 7 -1.75 2.20 11.64
C MET A 7 -2.99 2.85 12.28
N LYS A 8 -2.89 3.25 13.56
CA LYS A 8 -3.99 3.94 14.27
C LYS A 8 -3.47 4.83 15.41
N PRO A 9 -3.98 6.07 15.56
CA PRO A 9 -4.75 6.79 14.55
C PRO A 9 -3.92 6.95 13.26
N LEU A 10 -4.59 7.01 12.11
CA LEU A 10 -3.92 7.33 10.84
C LEU A 10 -3.41 8.77 10.89
N ASP A 11 -2.27 9.04 10.25
CA ASP A 11 -1.86 10.40 9.94
C ASP A 11 -2.64 10.89 8.70
N GLU A 12 -3.89 11.29 8.93
CA GLU A 12 -4.81 11.67 7.84
C GLU A 12 -4.29 12.86 7.05
N ALA A 13 -3.71 13.86 7.72
CA ALA A 13 -3.19 15.05 7.09
C ALA A 13 -2.06 14.71 6.11
N LEU A 14 -1.17 13.80 6.50
CA LEU A 14 -0.10 13.30 5.66
C LEU A 14 -0.65 12.53 4.45
N ILE A 15 -1.53 11.56 4.67
CA ILE A 15 -2.11 10.73 3.59
C ILE A 15 -2.84 11.60 2.56
N LEU A 16 -3.67 12.54 3.02
CA LEU A 16 -4.41 13.45 2.14
C LEU A 16 -3.50 14.49 1.47
N GLY A 17 -2.38 14.86 2.09
CA GLY A 17 -1.32 15.63 1.43
C GLY A 17 -0.74 14.89 0.24
N LEU A 18 -0.29 13.65 0.44
CA LEU A 18 0.28 12.80 -0.62
C LEU A 18 -0.72 12.57 -1.76
N ALA A 19 -1.98 12.30 -1.42
CA ALA A 19 -3.06 12.09 -2.39
C ALA A 19 -3.31 13.30 -3.29
N ARG A 20 -3.10 14.52 -2.79
CA ARG A 20 -3.25 15.76 -3.57
C ARG A 20 -2.04 16.05 -4.45
N GLU A 21 -0.85 15.70 -3.98
CA GLU A 21 0.41 16.03 -4.64
C GLU A 21 0.84 15.00 -5.69
N HIS A 22 0.32 13.78 -5.62
CA HIS A 22 0.73 12.67 -6.48
C HIS A 22 -0.42 12.15 -7.33
N LYS A 23 -0.10 11.67 -8.54
CA LYS A 23 -1.06 10.98 -9.42
C LYS A 23 -1.28 9.52 -9.04
N ALA A 24 -0.41 8.99 -8.17
CA ALA A 24 -0.41 7.61 -7.76
C ALA A 24 0.08 7.45 -6.31
N LEU A 25 -0.55 6.54 -5.57
CA LEU A 25 -0.07 6.04 -4.27
C LEU A 25 0.14 4.54 -4.35
N VAL A 26 1.32 4.08 -3.96
CA VAL A 26 1.62 2.66 -3.74
C VAL A 26 1.79 2.48 -2.24
N ILE A 27 0.99 1.59 -1.64
CA ILE A 27 0.98 1.33 -0.21
C ILE A 27 1.56 -0.06 -0.02
N VAL A 28 2.66 -0.19 0.73
CA VAL A 28 3.32 -1.47 0.99
C VAL A 28 3.14 -1.83 2.45
N GLU A 29 2.69 -3.05 2.72
CA GLU A 29 2.42 -3.54 4.07
C GLU A 29 2.64 -5.06 4.15
N GLU A 30 3.24 -5.54 5.23
CA GLU A 30 3.36 -6.97 5.54
C GLU A 30 2.14 -7.52 6.30
N GLY A 31 0.97 -6.94 6.05
CA GLY A 31 -0.35 -7.38 6.51
C GLY A 31 -1.18 -7.86 5.32
N SER A 32 -2.29 -8.57 5.57
CA SER A 32 -3.20 -9.02 4.51
C SER A 32 -4.32 -7.99 4.24
N VAL A 33 -5.20 -8.30 3.28
CA VAL A 33 -6.41 -7.50 3.02
C VAL A 33 -7.20 -7.26 4.33
N GLY A 34 -7.62 -6.02 4.56
CA GLY A 34 -8.24 -5.58 5.82
C GLY A 34 -7.28 -4.82 6.75
N GLY A 35 -5.98 -4.82 6.48
CA GLY A 35 -4.94 -4.11 7.24
C GLY A 35 -4.88 -2.59 7.04
N PHE A 36 -3.69 -2.01 7.22
CA PHE A 36 -3.46 -0.56 7.10
C PHE A 36 -3.87 -0.02 5.73
N ALA A 37 -3.52 -0.70 4.63
CA ALA A 37 -3.88 -0.26 3.30
C ALA A 37 -5.41 -0.14 3.09
N SER A 38 -6.21 -1.00 3.72
CA SER A 38 -7.67 -0.92 3.68
C SER A 38 -8.21 0.30 4.44
N HIS A 39 -7.58 0.66 5.56
CA HIS A 39 -7.94 1.87 6.31
C HIS A 39 -7.57 3.15 5.55
N VAL A 40 -6.40 3.17 4.88
CA VAL A 40 -6.00 4.27 3.99
C VAL A 40 -6.99 4.42 2.83
N LEU A 41 -7.35 3.31 2.17
CA LEU A 41 -8.34 3.34 1.09
C LEU A 41 -9.71 3.84 1.56
N HIS A 42 -10.15 3.46 2.77
CA HIS A 42 -11.36 3.98 3.37
C HIS A 42 -11.28 5.50 3.55
N LEU A 43 -10.20 6.01 4.16
CA LEU A 43 -9.96 7.46 4.32
C LEU A 43 -9.99 8.21 2.98
N LEU A 44 -9.29 7.68 1.97
CA LEU A 44 -9.25 8.29 0.63
C LEU A 44 -10.63 8.32 -0.02
N ALA A 45 -11.44 7.27 0.16
CA ALA A 45 -12.80 7.22 -0.36
C ALA A 45 -13.73 8.23 0.34
N VAL A 46 -13.76 8.26 1.68
CA VAL A 46 -14.69 9.12 2.43
C VAL A 46 -14.32 10.61 2.37
N SER A 47 -13.06 10.93 2.06
CA SER A 47 -12.59 12.31 1.85
C SER A 47 -12.76 12.82 0.42
N GLY A 48 -13.22 11.98 -0.52
CA GLY A 48 -13.34 12.33 -1.94
C GLY A 48 -12.00 12.36 -2.69
N ALA A 49 -10.89 11.94 -2.07
CA ALA A 49 -9.57 11.95 -2.70
C ALA A 49 -9.47 11.03 -3.93
N LEU A 50 -10.37 10.04 -4.06
CA LEU A 50 -10.44 9.13 -5.20
C LEU A 50 -11.23 9.69 -6.39
N ASP A 51 -11.93 10.81 -6.24
CA ASP A 51 -12.85 11.34 -7.26
C ASP A 51 -12.14 11.97 -8.47
N HIS A 52 -10.83 12.22 -8.36
CA HIS A 52 -10.04 12.96 -9.35
C HIS A 52 -8.98 12.10 -10.06
N GLY A 53 -9.18 10.78 -10.11
CA GLY A 53 -8.34 9.88 -10.88
C GLY A 53 -7.02 9.48 -10.21
N LEU A 54 -6.92 9.65 -8.89
CA LEU A 54 -5.79 9.12 -8.11
C LEU A 54 -5.70 7.60 -8.28
N LYS A 55 -4.57 7.11 -8.80
CA LYS A 55 -4.31 5.67 -8.89
C LYS A 55 -3.81 5.17 -7.53
N VAL A 56 -4.43 4.14 -6.96
CA VAL A 56 -3.96 3.53 -5.70
C VAL A 56 -3.66 2.05 -5.92
N ARG A 57 -2.50 1.57 -5.43
CA ARG A 57 -2.12 0.16 -5.43
C ARG A 57 -1.63 -0.29 -4.04
N PRO A 58 -2.48 -1.01 -3.29
CA PRO A 58 -2.04 -1.79 -2.15
C PRO A 58 -1.18 -2.97 -2.59
N LEU A 59 -0.01 -3.12 -1.99
CA LEU A 59 0.84 -4.30 -2.03
C LEU A 59 0.83 -4.88 -0.61
N VAL A 60 0.08 -5.96 -0.45
CA VAL A 60 -0.22 -6.62 0.82
C VAL A 60 0.08 -8.10 0.70
N LEU A 61 0.18 -8.80 1.83
CA LEU A 61 0.24 -10.26 1.82
C LEU A 61 -1.01 -10.85 1.15
N PRO A 62 -0.86 -11.85 0.27
CA PRO A 62 -1.98 -12.49 -0.39
C PRO A 62 -2.84 -13.27 0.62
N ASP A 63 -4.13 -13.39 0.34
CA ASP A 63 -5.09 -14.15 1.17
C ASP A 63 -4.93 -15.67 0.96
N ARG A 64 -3.75 -16.17 1.31
CA ARG A 64 -3.36 -17.58 1.28
C ARG A 64 -2.20 -17.80 2.23
N PHE A 65 -1.97 -19.06 2.60
CA PHE A 65 -0.75 -19.42 3.32
C PHE A 65 0.49 -19.21 2.45
N ILE A 66 1.56 -18.77 3.11
CA ILE A 66 2.92 -18.67 2.58
C ILE A 66 3.73 -19.75 3.29
N ASP A 67 4.47 -20.55 2.51
CA ASP A 67 5.23 -21.65 3.06
C ASP A 67 6.37 -21.13 3.94
N HIS A 68 6.81 -21.97 4.89
CA HIS A 68 7.94 -21.61 5.73
C HIS A 68 9.23 -21.65 4.90
N GLU A 69 9.91 -20.50 4.83
CA GLU A 69 11.20 -20.36 4.16
C GLU A 69 11.98 -19.20 4.80
N SER A 70 13.07 -18.76 4.17
CA SER A 70 13.73 -17.52 4.61
C SER A 70 12.79 -16.32 4.42
N PRO A 71 12.86 -15.28 5.28
CA PRO A 71 12.01 -14.11 5.17
C PRO A 71 12.02 -13.47 3.77
N GLU A 72 13.20 -13.38 3.15
CA GLU A 72 13.34 -12.84 1.79
C GLU A 72 12.58 -13.65 0.74
N ALA A 73 12.56 -14.98 0.88
CA ALA A 73 11.86 -15.85 -0.03
C ALA A 73 10.35 -15.82 0.17
N GLN A 74 9.90 -15.69 1.42
CA GLN A 74 8.50 -15.45 1.74
C GLN A 74 8.00 -14.12 1.15
N LEU A 75 8.80 -13.05 1.23
CA LEU A 75 8.47 -11.77 0.60
C LEU A 75 8.43 -11.87 -0.93
N ARG A 76 9.36 -12.62 -1.56
CA ARG A 76 9.29 -12.92 -2.99
C ARG A 76 8.03 -13.68 -3.36
N GLN A 77 7.67 -14.71 -2.59
CA GLN A 77 6.44 -15.47 -2.79
C GLN A 77 5.17 -14.62 -2.62
N ALA A 78 5.23 -13.60 -1.77
CA ALA A 78 4.17 -12.62 -1.58
C ALA A 78 4.15 -11.49 -2.63
N GLY A 79 5.23 -11.31 -3.41
CA GLY A 79 5.39 -10.17 -4.33
C GLY A 79 5.71 -8.84 -3.61
N LEU A 80 6.26 -8.90 -2.41
CA LEU A 80 6.65 -7.75 -1.59
C LEU A 80 8.18 -7.53 -1.55
N ASP A 81 8.93 -8.20 -2.41
CA ASP A 81 10.35 -7.93 -2.60
C ASP A 81 10.58 -6.68 -3.46
N ALA A 82 11.77 -6.09 -3.37
CA ALA A 82 12.11 -4.85 -4.07
C ALA A 82 11.86 -4.89 -5.61
N PRO A 83 12.20 -5.98 -6.34
CA PRO A 83 11.85 -6.13 -7.75
C PRO A 83 10.35 -6.03 -8.03
N SER A 84 9.51 -6.71 -7.23
CA SER A 84 8.06 -6.72 -7.39
C SER A 84 7.44 -5.37 -7.06
N ILE A 85 7.89 -4.72 -5.99
CA ILE A 85 7.47 -3.35 -5.64
C ILE A 85 7.82 -2.38 -6.78
N ALA A 86 9.05 -2.45 -7.30
CA ALA A 86 9.47 -1.60 -8.40
C ALA A 86 8.65 -1.84 -9.69
N ALA A 87 8.27 -3.10 -9.96
CA ALA A 87 7.41 -3.44 -11.08
C ALA A 87 5.99 -2.86 -10.90
N ALA A 88 5.43 -2.96 -9.69
CA ALA A 88 4.13 -2.38 -9.37
C ALA A 88 4.13 -0.85 -9.51
N VAL A 89 5.17 -0.17 -9.03
CA VAL A 89 5.34 1.28 -9.21
C VAL A 89 5.36 1.64 -10.71
N ARG A 90 6.18 0.94 -11.51
CA ARG A 90 6.25 1.19 -12.97
C ARG A 90 4.92 0.96 -13.68
N ALA A 91 4.11 -0.02 -13.25
CA ALA A 91 2.83 -0.32 -13.86
C ALA A 91 1.74 0.76 -13.60
N VAL A 92 1.97 1.65 -12.63
CA VAL A 92 1.00 2.69 -12.24
C VAL A 92 1.35 4.05 -12.84
N LEU A 93 2.61 4.30 -13.18
CA LEU A 93 3.02 5.49 -13.94
C LEU A 93 2.32 5.51 -15.30
#